data_AF-A0A7R9LN52-F1
#
_entry.id   AF-A0A7R9LN52-F1
#
_cell.length_a   1.000
_cell.length_b   1.000
_cell.length_c   1.000
_cell.angle_alpha   90.00
_cell.angle_beta   90.00
_cell.angle_gamma   90.00
#
_symmetry.space_group_name_H-M   'P 1'
#
loop_
_entity.id
_entity.type
_entity.pdbx_description
1 polymer ?
#
loop_
_entity_poly.entity_id
_entity_poly.type
_entity_poly.pdbx_seq_one_letter_code
_entity_poly.pdbx_strand_id
1 'polypeptide(L)'
;ANNTGFMWENAKQFRAMNLFLEHRYYGESVPFGKVDKNLTKIGYLSMDQALADFADFIQYIKATIPGAVNSPVVVFGGSYGGMLASAFRLKYPGLSVGAIAASAPILAVQGLTKSCSGFPLVETKDFTEYSANCSQTIKNSWTAIERIVGTVDGRKWLTNEFKLCKELAAGEGYRVSQWLDTAWANTAMVDYSNAATFLSDLPAYPMREMCKQMTNPGADDRGLLSQVHKAANIYYNYTGHSKCCDLVASTGLVDMTVWGFQSCTDIVLPFCANGKTMFEPFDFDFKAFSDQCFGEYGVRPDPRKAMMLWENRSLRSATNLIFSNGLRDPWSSGGVLDSLSDSVIALTISHGCHHEDLRPAGVNDTQKLINVRNQEKQYMKQWIEEHYIKLNYFPNEWLN
;
A
#
# COMPACT_ATOMS: atom_id res chain seq x y z
N ALA A 1 -6.24 12.52 -1.39
CA ALA A 1 -6.93 13.13 -0.23
C ALA A 1 -8.28 12.46 0.12
N ASN A 2 -9.10 12.01 -0.85
CA ASN A 2 -10.46 11.50 -0.55
C ASN A 2 -10.51 10.22 0.32
N ASN A 3 -9.44 9.42 0.33
CA ASN A 3 -9.35 8.19 1.13
C ASN A 3 -8.68 8.41 2.50
N THR A 4 -8.50 9.67 2.90
CA THR A 4 -7.79 10.03 4.13
C THR A 4 -8.63 10.93 5.03
N GLY A 5 -9.86 10.50 5.30
CA GLY A 5 -10.89 11.25 6.03
C GLY A 5 -10.52 11.57 7.48
N PHE A 6 -9.68 10.75 8.12
CA PHE A 6 -9.23 10.97 9.50
C PHE A 6 -8.66 12.39 9.73
N MET A 7 -7.84 12.90 8.81
CA MET A 7 -7.28 14.25 8.93
C MET A 7 -8.36 15.33 8.77
N TRP A 8 -9.33 15.15 7.87
CA TRP A 8 -10.40 16.12 7.64
C TRP A 8 -11.38 16.19 8.81
N GLU A 9 -11.78 15.03 9.33
CA GLU A 9 -12.74 14.91 10.43
C GLU A 9 -12.20 15.50 11.75
N ASN A 10 -10.88 15.40 11.96
CA ASN A 10 -10.24 15.83 13.20
C ASN A 10 -9.58 17.21 13.11
N ALA A 11 -9.43 17.80 11.91
CA ALA A 11 -8.80 19.12 11.75
C ALA A 11 -9.45 20.20 12.62
N LYS A 12 -10.79 20.21 12.73
CA LYS A 12 -11.52 21.16 13.59
C LYS A 12 -11.17 20.97 15.07
N GLN A 13 -11.12 19.72 15.54
CA GLN A 13 -10.78 19.40 16.93
C GLN A 13 -9.38 19.88 17.28
N PHE A 14 -8.42 19.69 16.37
CA PHE A 14 -7.03 20.13 16.56
C PHE A 14 -6.76 21.58 16.16
N ARG A 15 -7.79 22.31 15.68
CA ARG A 15 -7.65 23.64 15.06
C ARG A 15 -6.51 23.68 14.02
N ALA A 16 -6.40 22.61 13.24
CA ALA A 16 -5.27 22.35 12.36
C ALA A 16 -5.54 22.80 10.92
N MET A 17 -4.48 23.20 10.23
CA MET A 17 -4.45 23.33 8.78
C MET A 17 -4.05 21.99 8.16
N ASN A 18 -4.83 21.52 7.19
CA ASN A 18 -4.49 20.31 6.44
C ASN A 18 -3.67 20.68 5.19
N LEU A 19 -2.53 20.02 5.02
CA LEU A 19 -1.64 20.19 3.88
C LEU A 19 -1.42 18.81 3.23
N PHE A 20 -1.81 18.68 1.97
CA PHE A 20 -1.53 17.50 1.16
C PHE A 20 -0.52 17.88 0.10
N LEU A 21 0.72 17.41 0.27
CA LEU A 21 1.79 17.67 -0.66
C LEU A 21 1.94 16.48 -1.60
N GLU A 22 1.86 16.75 -2.90
CA GLU A 22 2.05 15.75 -3.93
C GLU A 22 3.54 15.39 -4.06
N HIS A 23 3.82 14.10 -4.21
CA HIS A 23 5.19 13.60 -4.33
C HIS A 23 5.76 13.97 -5.70
N ARG A 24 7.02 14.39 -5.76
CA ARG A 24 7.71 14.64 -7.03
C ARG A 24 7.58 13.45 -8.00
N TYR A 25 7.41 13.73 -9.29
CA TYR A 25 7.13 12.79 -10.38
C TYR A 25 5.75 12.12 -10.39
N TYR A 26 4.91 12.32 -9.37
CA TYR A 26 3.52 11.86 -9.38
C TYR A 26 2.57 13.00 -9.71
N GLY A 27 1.44 12.65 -10.33
CA GLY A 27 0.39 13.60 -10.67
C GLY A 27 0.90 14.76 -11.52
N GLU A 28 0.71 15.99 -11.04
CA GLU A 28 1.10 17.22 -11.73
C GLU A 28 2.51 17.69 -11.32
N SER A 29 3.06 17.13 -10.24
CA SER A 29 4.35 17.52 -9.65
C SER A 29 5.55 16.92 -10.37
N VAL A 30 5.65 17.10 -11.69
CA VAL A 30 6.69 16.50 -12.53
C VAL A 30 7.75 17.54 -12.91
N PRO A 31 9.00 17.46 -12.38
CA PRO A 31 10.00 18.53 -12.51
C PRO A 31 10.35 18.95 -13.96
N PHE A 32 10.22 18.02 -14.91
CA PHE A 32 10.55 18.24 -16.33
C PHE A 32 9.31 18.22 -17.24
N GLY A 33 8.12 18.46 -16.67
CA GLY A 33 6.84 18.55 -17.37
C GLY A 33 6.24 17.22 -17.84
N LYS A 34 7.07 16.18 -18.04
CA LYS A 34 6.62 14.81 -18.29
C LYS A 34 7.61 13.80 -17.72
N VAL A 35 7.10 12.62 -17.35
CA VAL A 35 7.94 11.50 -16.93
C VAL A 35 8.77 11.05 -18.13
N ASP A 36 10.08 10.96 -17.94
CA ASP A 36 11.06 10.61 -18.97
C ASP A 36 12.13 9.73 -18.32
N LYS A 37 12.25 8.48 -18.78
CA LYS A 37 13.19 7.48 -18.24
C LYS A 37 14.67 7.85 -18.43
N ASN A 38 14.99 8.93 -19.15
CA ASN A 38 16.35 9.44 -19.21
C ASN A 38 16.87 9.77 -17.80
N LEU A 39 17.99 9.17 -17.41
CA LEU A 39 18.60 9.31 -16.08
C LEU A 39 18.92 10.75 -15.69
N THR A 40 19.19 11.64 -16.65
CA THR A 40 19.41 13.07 -16.36
C THR A 40 18.14 13.79 -15.90
N LYS A 41 16.97 13.16 -16.08
CA LYS A 41 15.66 13.64 -15.65
C LYS A 41 15.15 12.78 -14.50
N ILE A 42 14.80 11.51 -14.72
CA ILE A 42 14.23 10.66 -13.67
C ILE A 42 15.20 10.40 -12.49
N GLY A 43 16.51 10.64 -12.65
CA GLY A 43 17.48 10.49 -11.56
C GLY A 43 17.22 11.38 -10.33
N TYR A 44 16.39 12.42 -10.43
CA TYR A 44 15.95 13.21 -9.26
C TYR A 44 14.73 12.62 -8.53
N LEU A 45 14.20 11.49 -8.99
CA LEU A 45 13.19 10.70 -8.30
C LEU A 45 13.89 9.85 -7.23
N SER A 46 13.96 10.40 -6.03
CA SER A 46 14.38 9.64 -4.85
C SER A 46 13.61 10.05 -3.61
N MET A 47 13.57 9.16 -2.64
CA MET A 47 13.00 9.40 -1.32
C MET A 47 13.72 10.54 -0.60
N ASP A 48 15.05 10.60 -0.64
CA ASP A 48 15.82 11.68 0.00
C ASP A 48 15.40 13.07 -0.52
N GLN A 49 15.21 13.13 -1.83
CA GLN A 49 14.79 14.32 -2.55
C GLN A 49 13.32 14.69 -2.24
N ALA A 50 12.41 13.71 -2.18
CA ALA A 50 11.02 13.94 -1.78
C ALA A 50 10.92 14.43 -0.32
N LEU A 51 11.71 13.84 0.59
CA LEU A 51 11.77 14.30 1.98
C LEU A 51 12.31 15.74 2.09
N ALA A 52 13.26 16.12 1.22
CA ALA A 52 13.75 17.48 1.15
C ALA A 52 12.67 18.46 0.64
N ASP A 53 11.86 18.07 -0.35
CA ASP A 53 10.71 18.88 -0.79
C ASP A 53 9.74 19.12 0.36
N PHE A 54 9.46 18.09 1.15
CA PHE A 54 8.54 18.21 2.29
C PHE A 54 9.09 19.17 3.35
N ALA A 55 10.39 19.11 3.61
CA ALA A 55 11.07 20.01 4.54
C ALA A 55 11.06 21.46 4.06
N ASP A 56 11.38 21.70 2.78
CA ASP A 56 11.35 23.02 2.16
C ASP A 56 9.93 23.61 2.16
N PHE A 57 8.93 22.80 1.77
CA PHE A 57 7.53 23.23 1.77
C PHE A 57 7.02 23.60 3.16
N ILE A 58 7.34 22.82 4.20
CA ILE A 58 6.97 23.17 5.58
C ILE A 58 7.58 24.51 5.99
N GLN A 59 8.85 24.75 5.66
CA GLN A 59 9.50 26.03 5.94
C GLN A 59 8.85 27.18 5.18
N TYR A 60 8.55 26.99 3.89
CA TYR A 60 7.84 27.97 3.08
C TYR A 60 6.47 28.33 3.68
N ILE A 61 5.68 27.33 4.09
CA ILE A 61 4.38 27.56 4.73
C ILE A 61 4.53 28.34 6.04
N LYS A 62 5.49 27.94 6.89
CA LYS A 62 5.75 28.63 8.17
C LYS A 62 6.20 30.08 7.97
N ALA A 63 6.96 30.36 6.92
CA ALA A 63 7.43 31.71 6.60
C ALA A 63 6.34 32.58 5.95
N THR A 64 5.46 31.98 5.15
CA THR A 64 4.54 32.72 4.29
C THR A 64 3.15 32.91 4.91
N ILE A 65 2.68 31.96 5.72
CA ILE A 65 1.35 32.02 6.32
C ILE A 65 1.42 32.72 7.69
N PRO A 66 0.73 33.87 7.88
CA PRO A 66 0.68 34.55 9.16
C PRO A 66 0.19 33.63 10.28
N GLY A 67 0.92 33.59 11.40
CA GLY A 67 0.60 32.73 12.55
C GLY A 67 1.13 31.29 12.45
N ALA A 68 1.70 30.85 11.32
CA ALA A 68 2.18 29.48 11.14
C ALA A 68 3.59 29.22 11.70
N VAL A 69 4.39 30.27 11.94
CA VAL A 69 5.81 30.19 12.34
C VAL A 69 6.05 29.18 13.48
N ASN A 70 5.27 29.31 14.56
CA ASN A 70 5.41 28.48 15.75
C ASN A 70 4.49 27.24 15.76
N SER A 71 3.71 27.03 14.69
CA SER A 71 2.77 25.91 14.62
C SER A 71 3.51 24.57 14.58
N PRO A 72 3.10 23.60 15.41
CA PRO A 72 3.60 22.23 15.33
C PRO A 72 3.05 21.53 14.09
N VAL A 73 3.85 20.63 13.53
CA VAL A 73 3.50 19.86 12.32
C VAL A 73 3.50 18.37 12.68
N VAL A 74 2.36 17.70 12.48
CA VAL A 74 2.27 16.24 12.54
C VAL A 74 2.24 15.71 11.11
N VAL A 75 3.09 14.72 10.82
CA VAL A 75 3.21 14.15 9.47
C VAL A 75 2.41 12.85 9.38
N PHE A 76 1.68 12.67 8.29
CA PHE A 76 0.85 11.49 8.06
C PHE A 76 1.24 10.82 6.76
N GLY A 77 1.08 9.51 6.70
CA GLY A 77 1.06 8.81 5.43
C GLY A 77 0.62 7.37 5.57
N GLY A 78 -0.02 6.87 4.51
CA GLY A 78 -0.39 5.46 4.34
C GLY A 78 0.55 4.78 3.35
N SER A 79 0.85 3.50 3.52
CA SER A 79 1.65 2.73 2.56
C SER A 79 3.06 3.31 2.38
N TYR A 80 3.54 3.48 1.14
CA TYR A 80 4.77 4.25 0.85
C TYR A 80 4.75 5.66 1.46
N GLY A 81 3.59 6.33 1.50
CA GLY A 81 3.44 7.59 2.22
C GLY A 81 3.74 7.45 3.72
N GLY A 82 3.39 6.33 4.33
CA GLY A 82 3.73 6.01 5.72
C GLY A 82 5.23 5.75 5.90
N MET A 83 5.86 5.10 4.92
CA MET A 83 7.33 4.97 4.89
C MET A 83 7.97 6.37 4.88
N LEU A 84 7.50 7.28 4.02
CA LEU A 84 7.94 8.67 3.97
C LEU A 84 7.69 9.41 5.29
N ALA A 85 6.52 9.26 5.91
CA ALA A 85 6.21 9.89 7.19
C ALA A 85 7.19 9.46 8.30
N SER A 86 7.49 8.16 8.36
CA SER A 86 8.48 7.62 9.30
C SER A 86 9.90 8.12 9.00
N ALA A 87 10.31 8.14 7.74
CA ALA A 87 11.63 8.63 7.32
C ALA A 87 11.77 10.14 7.58
N PHE A 88 10.71 10.91 7.35
CA PHE A 88 10.68 12.34 7.63
C PHE A 88 10.85 12.61 9.12
N ARG A 89 10.16 11.86 9.98
CA ARG A 89 10.32 12.00 11.44
C ARG A 89 11.74 11.67 11.89
N LEU A 90 12.37 10.65 11.29
CA LEU A 90 13.75 10.26 11.56
C LEU A 90 14.76 11.33 11.12
N LYS A 91 14.57 11.93 9.94
CA LYS A 91 15.56 12.83 9.32
C LYS A 91 15.36 14.30 9.66
N TYR A 92 14.12 14.73 9.86
CA TYR A 92 13.74 16.12 10.12
C TYR A 92 12.94 16.27 11.43
N PRO A 93 13.46 15.78 12.58
CA PRO A 93 12.72 15.83 13.84
C PRO A 93 12.52 17.25 14.38
N GLY A 94 13.23 18.25 13.85
CA GLY A 94 13.03 19.67 14.16
C GLY A 94 11.89 20.34 13.37
N LEU A 95 11.41 19.70 12.29
CA LEU A 95 10.33 20.24 11.44
C LEU A 95 8.98 19.57 11.68
N SER A 96 8.96 18.40 12.33
CA SER A 96 7.75 17.69 12.76
C SER A 96 7.77 17.51 14.27
N VAL A 97 6.61 17.44 14.93
CA VAL A 97 6.50 17.08 16.35
C VAL A 97 6.18 15.60 16.55
N GLY A 98 5.68 14.95 15.50
CA GLY A 98 5.46 13.52 15.45
C GLY A 98 4.97 13.07 14.08
N ALA A 99 4.84 11.75 13.89
CA ALA A 99 4.33 11.17 12.66
C ALA A 99 3.46 9.93 12.89
N ILE A 100 2.46 9.76 12.03
CA ILE A 100 1.63 8.55 11.91
C ILE A 100 1.97 7.88 10.57
N ALA A 101 2.62 6.73 10.66
CA ALA A 101 3.03 5.89 9.54
C ALA A 101 2.10 4.68 9.45
N ALA A 102 0.96 4.86 8.76
CA ALA A 102 -0.09 3.85 8.66
C ALA A 102 0.21 2.83 7.56
N SER A 103 0.09 1.54 7.89
CA SER A 103 0.44 0.40 7.03
C SER A 103 1.75 0.62 6.26
N ALA A 104 2.79 1.08 6.96
CA ALA A 104 4.09 1.39 6.37
C ALA A 104 5.00 0.15 6.40
N PRO A 105 5.26 -0.52 5.25
CA PRO A 105 6.01 -1.77 5.21
C PRO A 105 7.53 -1.54 5.23
N ILE A 106 8.02 -0.73 6.18
CA ILE A 106 9.44 -0.32 6.25
C ILE A 106 10.40 -1.49 6.50
N LEU A 107 9.91 -2.63 6.98
CA LEU A 107 10.66 -3.87 7.16
C LEU A 107 10.46 -4.85 6.00
N ALA A 108 9.61 -4.57 4.99
CA ALA A 108 9.48 -5.42 3.81
C ALA A 108 10.65 -5.26 2.83
N VAL A 109 11.45 -4.21 2.97
CA VAL A 109 12.52 -3.87 2.03
C VAL A 109 13.68 -4.86 2.09
N GLN A 110 14.39 -5.00 0.96
CA GLN A 110 15.60 -5.80 0.85
C GLN A 110 16.59 -5.40 1.96
N GLY A 111 17.20 -6.41 2.60
CA GLY A 111 18.12 -6.21 3.72
C GLY A 111 17.46 -6.10 5.10
N LEU A 112 16.17 -5.79 5.19
CA LEU A 112 15.40 -5.77 6.45
C LEU A 112 14.33 -6.85 6.54
N THR A 113 13.81 -7.32 5.40
CA THR A 113 12.76 -8.34 5.39
C THR A 113 13.19 -9.63 6.08
N LYS A 114 12.29 -10.15 6.91
CA LYS A 114 12.42 -11.48 7.53
C LYS A 114 11.88 -12.59 6.62
N SER A 115 11.05 -12.24 5.64
CA SER A 115 10.39 -13.19 4.75
C SER A 115 9.91 -12.50 3.48
N CYS A 116 10.44 -12.91 2.33
CA CYS A 116 9.92 -12.47 1.02
C CYS A 116 8.51 -12.99 0.73
N SER A 117 8.03 -13.99 1.48
CA SER A 117 6.68 -14.54 1.34
C SER A 117 5.71 -13.99 2.38
N GLY A 118 6.09 -12.98 3.16
CA GLY A 118 5.24 -12.40 4.19
C GLY A 118 3.88 -11.93 3.64
N PHE A 119 3.92 -11.15 2.56
CA PHE A 119 2.72 -10.65 1.89
C PHE A 119 1.79 -11.77 1.41
N PRO A 120 2.23 -12.70 0.53
CA PRO A 120 1.33 -13.74 0.03
C PRO A 120 0.88 -14.73 1.10
N LEU A 121 1.59 -14.86 2.23
CA LEU A 121 1.13 -15.66 3.38
C LEU A 121 -0.06 -15.02 4.09
N VAL A 122 -0.01 -13.71 4.36
CA VAL A 122 -1.13 -12.98 4.97
C VAL A 122 -2.33 -12.98 4.03
N GLU A 123 -2.09 -12.71 2.75
CA GLU A 123 -3.14 -12.78 1.73
C GLU A 123 -3.80 -14.17 1.66
N THR A 124 -3.00 -15.25 1.60
CA THR A 124 -3.51 -16.63 1.62
C THR A 124 -4.33 -16.90 2.87
N LYS A 125 -3.87 -16.43 4.03
CA LYS A 125 -4.56 -16.58 5.32
C LYS A 125 -5.92 -15.88 5.26
N ASP A 126 -6.00 -14.67 4.74
CA ASP A 126 -7.24 -13.90 4.75
C ASP A 126 -8.31 -14.49 3.79
N PHE A 127 -7.90 -14.96 2.61
CA PHE A 127 -8.80 -15.75 1.75
C PHE A 127 -9.27 -17.05 2.42
N THR A 128 -8.36 -17.74 3.12
CA THR A 128 -8.67 -18.99 3.83
C THR A 128 -9.61 -18.79 5.01
N GLU A 129 -9.49 -17.68 5.74
CA GLU A 129 -10.38 -17.31 6.86
C GLU A 129 -11.84 -17.14 6.39
N TYR A 130 -12.05 -16.63 5.18
CA TYR A 130 -13.40 -16.59 4.60
C TYR A 130 -13.89 -17.96 4.15
N SER A 131 -13.03 -18.74 3.51
CA SER A 131 -13.34 -20.10 3.07
C SER A 131 -12.08 -20.86 2.65
N ALA A 132 -11.84 -22.03 3.23
CA ALA A 132 -10.76 -22.91 2.77
C ALA A 132 -10.93 -23.34 1.31
N ASN A 133 -12.18 -23.49 0.84
CA ASN A 133 -12.47 -23.78 -0.56
C ASN A 133 -12.07 -22.62 -1.48
N CYS A 134 -12.16 -21.38 -1.00
CA CYS A 134 -11.81 -20.18 -1.76
C CYS A 134 -10.31 -20.13 -2.08
N SER A 135 -9.46 -20.21 -1.05
CA SER A 135 -8.00 -20.22 -1.25
C SER A 135 -7.52 -21.48 -1.99
N GLN A 136 -8.15 -22.63 -1.77
CA GLN A 136 -7.83 -23.85 -2.52
C GLN A 136 -8.25 -23.77 -4.00
N THR A 137 -9.36 -23.10 -4.31
CA THR A 137 -9.79 -22.86 -5.70
C THR A 137 -8.79 -21.96 -6.43
N ILE A 138 -8.33 -20.88 -5.79
CA ILE A 138 -7.26 -20.03 -6.33
C ILE A 138 -6.00 -20.86 -6.60
N LYS A 139 -5.56 -21.64 -5.60
CA LYS A 139 -4.37 -22.49 -5.72
C LYS A 139 -4.44 -23.49 -6.87
N ASN A 140 -5.59 -24.14 -7.04
CA ASN A 140 -5.79 -25.12 -8.12
C ASN A 140 -5.93 -24.45 -9.49
N SER A 141 -6.33 -23.17 -9.53
CA SER A 141 -6.58 -22.45 -10.79
C SER A 141 -5.30 -22.19 -11.57
N TRP A 142 -4.14 -22.01 -10.94
CA TRP A 142 -2.90 -21.65 -11.65
C TRP A 142 -2.49 -22.69 -12.69
N THR A 143 -2.41 -23.96 -12.29
CA THR A 143 -2.12 -25.05 -13.24
C THR A 143 -3.25 -25.26 -14.26
N ALA A 144 -4.50 -24.93 -13.91
CA ALA A 144 -5.60 -24.94 -14.87
C ALA A 144 -5.45 -23.85 -15.95
N ILE A 145 -4.95 -22.66 -15.58
CA ILE A 145 -4.61 -21.59 -16.54
C ILE A 145 -3.58 -22.13 -17.53
N GLU A 146 -2.47 -22.69 -17.06
CA GLU A 146 -1.40 -23.21 -17.93
C GLU A 146 -1.92 -24.22 -18.96
N ARG A 147 -2.74 -25.18 -18.52
CA ARG A 147 -3.34 -26.20 -19.40
C ARG A 147 -4.29 -25.59 -20.44
N ILE A 148 -5.16 -24.67 -20.03
CA ILE A 148 -6.15 -24.06 -20.91
C ILE A 148 -5.47 -23.13 -21.92
N VAL A 149 -4.58 -22.24 -21.47
CA VAL A 149 -3.90 -21.28 -22.36
C VAL A 149 -2.89 -21.95 -23.31
N GLY A 150 -2.44 -23.16 -22.99
CA GLY A 150 -1.56 -23.96 -23.84
C GLY A 150 -2.16 -24.37 -25.18
N THR A 151 -3.49 -24.40 -25.31
CA THR A 151 -4.19 -24.85 -26.52
C THR A 151 -4.90 -23.71 -27.26
N VAL A 152 -5.08 -23.83 -28.58
CA VAL A 152 -5.82 -22.84 -29.38
C VAL A 152 -7.28 -22.76 -28.93
N ASP A 153 -7.94 -23.91 -28.75
CA ASP A 153 -9.34 -23.97 -28.33
C ASP A 153 -9.52 -23.47 -26.89
N GLY A 154 -8.57 -23.76 -26.00
CA GLY A 154 -8.59 -23.26 -24.63
C GLY A 154 -8.44 -21.74 -24.55
N ARG A 155 -7.55 -21.12 -25.34
CA ARG A 155 -7.45 -19.65 -25.42
C ARG A 155 -8.72 -19.00 -25.97
N LYS A 156 -9.36 -19.59 -26.98
CA LYS A 156 -10.66 -19.12 -27.51
C LYS A 156 -11.76 -19.23 -26.47
N TRP A 157 -11.83 -20.38 -25.78
CA TRP A 157 -12.78 -20.59 -24.70
C TRP A 157 -12.59 -19.56 -23.57
N LEU A 158 -11.35 -19.36 -23.10
CA LEU A 158 -11.02 -18.42 -22.04
C LEU A 158 -11.35 -16.98 -22.44
N THR A 159 -11.02 -16.58 -23.67
CA THR A 159 -11.37 -15.27 -24.22
C THR A 159 -12.86 -14.98 -24.07
N ASN A 160 -13.72 -15.96 -24.38
CA ASN A 160 -15.17 -15.84 -24.25
C ASN A 160 -15.63 -15.89 -22.79
N GLU A 161 -15.12 -16.85 -22.01
CA GLU A 161 -15.51 -17.04 -20.61
C GLU A 161 -15.17 -15.81 -19.75
N PHE A 162 -13.96 -15.27 -19.93
CA PHE A 162 -13.48 -14.08 -19.22
C PHE A 162 -13.96 -12.78 -19.87
N LYS A 163 -14.71 -12.85 -20.97
CA LYS A 163 -15.17 -11.68 -21.75
C LYS A 163 -14.03 -10.71 -22.05
N LEU A 164 -12.89 -11.22 -22.51
CA LEU A 164 -11.70 -10.41 -22.74
C LEU A 164 -11.94 -9.37 -23.85
N CYS A 165 -11.34 -8.19 -23.70
CA CYS A 165 -11.44 -7.14 -24.73
C CYS A 165 -10.70 -7.49 -26.02
N LYS A 166 -9.71 -8.39 -25.94
CA LYS A 166 -8.90 -8.88 -27.05
C LYS A 166 -8.75 -10.38 -26.93
N GLU A 167 -8.63 -11.06 -28.07
CA GLU A 167 -8.33 -12.49 -28.10
C GLU A 167 -6.96 -12.77 -27.48
N LEU A 168 -6.89 -13.81 -26.64
CA LEU A 168 -5.65 -14.19 -25.98
C LEU A 168 -4.69 -14.86 -26.97
N ALA A 169 -3.56 -14.23 -27.26
CA ALA A 169 -2.57 -14.77 -28.19
C ALA A 169 -1.74 -15.91 -27.57
N ALA A 170 -1.08 -16.69 -28.43
CA ALA A 170 -0.10 -17.68 -27.97
C ALA A 170 1.04 -16.98 -27.24
N GLY A 171 1.44 -17.53 -26.08
CA GLY A 171 2.48 -16.94 -25.23
C GLY A 171 2.00 -15.82 -24.30
N GLU A 172 0.74 -15.37 -24.40
CA GLU A 172 0.21 -14.31 -23.53
C GLU A 172 -0.51 -14.82 -22.26
N GLY A 173 -0.47 -16.13 -22.00
CA GLY A 173 -1.14 -16.74 -20.84
C GLY A 173 -0.75 -16.14 -19.50
N TYR A 174 0.50 -15.67 -19.35
CA TYR A 174 1.01 -15.01 -18.15
C TYR A 174 0.18 -13.76 -17.77
N ARG A 175 -0.45 -13.08 -18.74
CA ARG A 175 -1.29 -11.91 -18.48
C ARG A 175 -2.57 -12.27 -17.72
N VAL A 176 -3.11 -13.48 -17.93
CA VAL A 176 -4.24 -13.97 -17.14
C VAL A 176 -3.83 -14.14 -15.69
N SER A 177 -2.66 -14.75 -15.45
CA SER A 177 -2.15 -14.93 -14.10
C SER A 177 -1.89 -13.59 -13.40
N GLN A 178 -1.24 -12.64 -14.07
CA GLN A 178 -1.00 -11.29 -13.53
C GLN A 178 -2.30 -10.52 -13.24
N TRP A 179 -3.31 -10.66 -14.10
CA TRP A 179 -4.61 -10.02 -13.91
C TRP A 179 -5.35 -10.60 -12.69
N LEU A 180 -5.30 -11.91 -12.48
CA LEU A 180 -5.88 -12.55 -11.29
C LEU A 180 -5.10 -12.18 -10.03
N ASP A 181 -3.77 -12.28 -10.07
CA ASP A 181 -2.87 -11.92 -8.96
C ASP A 181 -3.13 -10.47 -8.48
N THR A 182 -3.26 -9.53 -9.41
CA THR A 182 -3.62 -8.13 -9.11
C THR A 182 -4.96 -8.02 -8.40
N ALA A 183 -5.98 -8.79 -8.81
CA ALA A 183 -7.28 -8.77 -8.14
C ALA A 183 -7.20 -9.31 -6.71
N TRP A 184 -6.44 -10.38 -6.49
CA TRP A 184 -6.27 -10.99 -5.17
C TRP A 184 -5.53 -10.04 -4.24
N ALA A 185 -4.36 -9.56 -4.65
CA ALA A 185 -3.51 -8.70 -3.84
C ALA A 185 -4.20 -7.38 -3.49
N ASN A 186 -4.81 -6.72 -4.49
CA ASN A 186 -5.49 -5.46 -4.25
C ASN A 186 -6.73 -5.65 -3.38
N THR A 187 -7.53 -6.69 -3.61
CA THR A 187 -8.73 -6.91 -2.80
C THR A 187 -8.39 -7.27 -1.36
N ALA A 188 -7.31 -8.01 -1.12
CA ALA A 188 -6.80 -8.27 0.23
C ALA A 188 -6.37 -6.98 0.94
N MET A 189 -5.71 -6.06 0.25
CA MET A 189 -5.38 -4.75 0.82
C MET A 189 -6.63 -3.93 1.19
N VAL A 190 -7.71 -4.02 0.40
CA VAL A 190 -8.90 -3.17 0.56
C VAL A 190 -10.15 -3.94 0.96
N ASP A 191 -10.02 -4.98 1.77
CA ASP A 191 -11.15 -5.77 2.32
C ASP A 191 -11.94 -5.02 3.43
N TYR A 192 -12.15 -3.72 3.24
CA TYR A 192 -12.72 -2.82 4.24
C TYR A 192 -14.14 -3.23 4.65
N SER A 193 -14.51 -2.94 5.89
CA SER A 193 -15.85 -3.19 6.41
C SER A 193 -16.93 -2.28 5.83
N ASN A 194 -16.53 -1.19 5.18
CA ASN A 194 -17.39 -0.23 4.50
C ASN A 194 -17.07 -0.23 3.00
N ALA A 195 -18.06 0.10 2.16
CA ALA A 195 -17.82 0.28 0.74
C ALA A 195 -16.80 1.42 0.50
N ALA A 196 -15.95 1.26 -0.50
CA ALA A 196 -14.81 2.14 -0.70
C ALA A 196 -14.49 2.33 -2.19
N THR A 197 -14.01 3.54 -2.50
CA THR A 197 -13.51 3.93 -3.83
C THR A 197 -12.05 4.36 -3.68
N PHE A 198 -11.16 3.36 -3.58
CA PHE A 198 -9.72 3.59 -3.45
C PHE A 198 -8.94 2.98 -4.60
N LEU A 199 -8.81 1.65 -4.63
CA LEU A 199 -8.16 0.93 -5.73
C LEU A 199 -9.13 0.59 -6.87
N SER A 200 -10.39 0.40 -6.51
CA SER A 200 -11.54 0.20 -7.39
C SER A 200 -12.80 0.56 -6.59
N ASP A 201 -13.94 0.63 -7.26
CA ASP A 201 -15.24 0.76 -6.60
C ASP A 201 -15.67 -0.61 -6.06
N LEU A 202 -15.60 -0.79 -4.74
CA LEU A 202 -15.82 -2.08 -4.11
C LEU A 202 -16.92 -2.02 -3.03
N PRO A 203 -17.69 -3.13 -2.85
CA PRO A 203 -18.63 -3.25 -1.74
C PRO A 203 -17.89 -3.35 -0.41
N ALA A 204 -18.65 -3.32 0.68
CA ALA A 204 -18.13 -3.75 1.98
C ALA A 204 -17.76 -5.25 1.96
N TYR A 205 -16.61 -5.59 2.52
CA TYR A 205 -16.04 -6.95 2.57
C TYR A 205 -15.93 -7.61 1.18
N PRO A 206 -15.22 -7.00 0.22
CA PRO A 206 -15.13 -7.52 -1.14
C PRO A 206 -14.52 -8.92 -1.22
N MET A 207 -13.58 -9.30 -0.35
CA MET A 207 -13.03 -10.67 -0.35
C MET A 207 -14.10 -11.70 0.00
N ARG A 208 -15.02 -11.36 0.92
CA ARG A 208 -16.17 -12.23 1.25
C ARG A 208 -17.01 -12.50 0.01
N GLU A 209 -17.28 -11.47 -0.78
CA GLU A 209 -18.08 -11.61 -2.00
C GLU A 209 -17.32 -12.41 -3.08
N MET A 210 -15.99 -12.27 -3.17
CA MET A 210 -15.14 -13.12 -4.02
C MET A 210 -15.21 -14.58 -3.61
N CYS A 211 -15.08 -14.88 -2.32
CA CYS A 211 -15.08 -16.25 -1.85
C CYS A 211 -16.44 -16.95 -2.01
N LYS A 212 -17.56 -16.22 -2.08
CA LYS A 212 -18.86 -16.79 -2.46
C LYS A 212 -18.89 -17.34 -3.88
N GLN A 213 -18.01 -16.88 -4.77
CA GLN A 213 -17.90 -17.36 -6.15
C GLN A 213 -17.00 -18.60 -6.28
N MET A 214 -16.18 -18.89 -5.28
CA MET A 214 -15.16 -19.95 -5.29
C MET A 214 -15.47 -21.02 -4.25
N THR A 215 -16.38 -21.92 -4.59
CA THR A 215 -16.97 -22.89 -3.66
C THR A 215 -16.55 -24.34 -3.91
N ASN A 216 -16.10 -24.67 -5.13
CA ASN A 216 -15.74 -26.02 -5.52
C ASN A 216 -14.28 -26.09 -6.03
N PRO A 217 -13.30 -26.37 -5.15
CA PRO A 217 -11.90 -26.53 -5.56
C PRO A 217 -11.65 -27.83 -6.33
N GLY A 218 -12.61 -28.77 -6.35
CA GLY A 218 -12.54 -30.03 -7.10
C GLY A 218 -13.17 -29.97 -8.49
N ALA A 219 -13.55 -28.78 -8.98
CA ALA A 219 -14.03 -28.60 -10.34
C ALA A 219 -12.95 -28.93 -11.37
N ASP A 220 -13.36 -29.19 -12.61
CA ASP A 220 -12.44 -29.31 -13.74
C ASP A 220 -11.81 -27.95 -14.08
N ASP A 221 -10.82 -27.94 -14.99
CA ASP A 221 -10.08 -26.71 -15.34
C ASP A 221 -11.02 -25.56 -15.72
N ARG A 222 -12.04 -25.83 -16.55
CA ARG A 222 -12.99 -24.80 -16.98
C ARG A 222 -13.85 -24.31 -15.82
N GLY A 223 -14.31 -25.21 -14.95
CA GLY A 223 -15.07 -24.87 -13.75
C GLY A 223 -14.26 -24.06 -12.73
N LEU A 224 -12.97 -24.38 -12.54
CA LEU A 224 -12.06 -23.58 -11.71
C LEU A 224 -11.90 -22.17 -12.29
N LEU A 225 -11.60 -22.07 -13.59
CA LEU A 225 -11.38 -20.78 -14.27
C LEU A 225 -12.64 -19.90 -14.31
N SER A 226 -13.83 -20.49 -14.46
CA SER A 226 -15.11 -19.76 -14.37
C SER A 226 -15.34 -19.18 -12.97
N GLN A 227 -15.01 -19.93 -11.90
CA GLN A 227 -15.14 -19.45 -10.51
C GLN A 227 -14.21 -18.28 -10.22
N VAL A 228 -12.92 -18.40 -10.57
CA VAL A 228 -11.95 -17.32 -10.33
C VAL A 228 -12.24 -16.08 -11.19
N HIS A 229 -12.76 -16.23 -12.42
CA HIS A 229 -13.21 -15.09 -13.22
C HIS A 229 -14.38 -14.34 -12.56
N LYS A 230 -15.39 -15.06 -12.07
CA LYS A 230 -16.52 -14.45 -11.35
C LYS A 230 -16.05 -13.72 -10.09
N ALA A 231 -15.12 -14.30 -9.35
CA ALA A 231 -14.52 -13.66 -8.20
C ALA A 231 -13.74 -12.39 -8.59
N ALA A 232 -12.81 -12.47 -9.54
CA ALA A 232 -12.01 -11.34 -9.99
C ALA A 232 -12.87 -10.20 -10.58
N ASN A 233 -14.02 -10.51 -11.18
CA ASN A 233 -14.96 -9.49 -11.65
C ASN A 233 -15.55 -8.62 -10.54
N ILE A 234 -15.52 -9.06 -9.27
CA ILE A 234 -15.90 -8.20 -8.15
C ILE A 234 -14.87 -7.08 -7.98
N TYR A 235 -13.60 -7.33 -8.28
CA TYR A 235 -12.60 -6.27 -8.26
C TYR A 235 -12.70 -5.35 -9.49
N TYR A 236 -12.81 -5.94 -10.69
CA TYR A 236 -12.71 -5.21 -11.95
C TYR A 236 -14.02 -4.62 -12.48
N ASN A 237 -15.17 -5.13 -12.05
CA ASN A 237 -16.46 -4.78 -12.64
C ASN A 237 -17.65 -4.88 -11.66
N TYR A 238 -17.44 -4.57 -10.38
CA TYR A 238 -18.53 -4.57 -9.39
C TYR A 238 -19.70 -3.65 -9.79
N THR A 239 -19.41 -2.49 -10.37
CA THR A 239 -20.42 -1.51 -10.82
C THR A 239 -21.11 -1.91 -12.12
N GLY A 240 -20.59 -2.90 -12.85
CA GLY A 240 -21.13 -3.36 -14.13
C GLY A 240 -20.87 -2.43 -15.33
N HIS A 241 -20.04 -1.39 -15.18
CA HIS A 241 -19.75 -0.44 -16.25
C HIS A 241 -18.78 -0.98 -17.32
N SER A 242 -17.91 -1.93 -16.97
CA SER A 242 -16.92 -2.49 -17.90
C SER A 242 -17.59 -3.47 -18.85
N LYS A 243 -17.40 -3.26 -20.17
CA LYS A 243 -18.00 -4.10 -21.23
C LYS A 243 -17.21 -5.38 -21.48
N CYS A 244 -15.92 -5.39 -21.15
CA CYS A 244 -14.99 -6.50 -21.33
C CYS A 244 -13.84 -6.39 -20.32
N CYS A 245 -13.11 -7.48 -20.13
CA CYS A 245 -11.93 -7.55 -19.26
C CYS A 245 -10.66 -7.24 -20.06
N ASP A 246 -9.99 -6.14 -19.75
CA ASP A 246 -8.69 -5.79 -20.33
C ASP A 246 -7.56 -6.28 -19.41
N LEU A 247 -6.82 -7.28 -19.87
CA LEU A 247 -5.71 -7.87 -19.11
C LEU A 247 -4.47 -6.96 -19.03
N VAL A 248 -4.44 -5.86 -19.79
CA VAL A 248 -3.31 -4.92 -19.87
C VAL A 248 -3.64 -3.56 -19.24
N ALA A 249 -4.90 -3.32 -18.86
CA ALA A 249 -5.30 -2.06 -18.27
C ALA A 249 -4.61 -1.86 -16.92
N SER A 250 -3.78 -0.83 -16.81
CA SER A 250 -3.32 -0.34 -15.52
C SER A 250 -4.50 0.27 -14.76
N THR A 251 -4.57 0.09 -13.45
CA THR A 251 -5.57 0.74 -12.60
C THR A 251 -5.48 2.28 -12.61
N GLY A 252 -4.41 2.85 -13.20
CA GLY A 252 -4.22 4.29 -13.39
C GLY A 252 -3.91 5.08 -12.12
N LEU A 253 -3.89 4.41 -10.97
CA LEU A 253 -3.70 5.04 -9.65
C LEU A 253 -2.25 5.35 -9.31
N VAL A 254 -1.32 4.59 -9.89
CA VAL A 254 0.12 4.75 -9.72
C VAL A 254 0.76 4.67 -11.10
N ASP A 255 1.60 5.65 -11.43
CA ASP A 255 2.43 5.57 -12.62
C ASP A 255 3.50 4.49 -12.40
N MET A 256 3.30 3.33 -13.05
CA MET A 256 4.18 2.17 -12.91
C MET A 256 5.60 2.42 -13.46
N THR A 257 5.80 3.44 -14.30
CA THR A 257 7.15 3.88 -14.69
C THR A 257 7.86 4.55 -13.51
N VAL A 258 7.15 5.44 -12.81
CA VAL A 258 7.69 6.19 -11.67
C VAL A 258 7.93 5.24 -10.49
N TRP A 259 6.93 4.43 -10.13
CA TRP A 259 7.08 3.45 -9.05
C TRP A 259 8.12 2.38 -9.40
N GLY A 260 8.14 1.88 -10.63
CA GLY A 260 9.14 0.92 -11.10
C GLY A 260 10.56 1.44 -10.96
N PHE A 261 10.81 2.71 -11.31
CA PHE A 261 12.11 3.34 -11.08
C PHE A 261 12.48 3.36 -9.58
N GLN A 262 11.55 3.75 -8.70
CA GLN A 262 11.79 3.77 -7.26
C GLN A 262 12.06 2.38 -6.68
N SER A 263 11.37 1.34 -7.18
CA SER A 263 11.66 -0.04 -6.79
C SER A 263 13.04 -0.51 -7.23
N CYS A 264 13.56 0.04 -8.33
CA CYS A 264 14.90 -0.22 -8.84
C CYS A 264 16.02 0.60 -8.17
N THR A 265 15.69 1.57 -7.31
CA THR A 265 16.68 2.45 -6.66
C THR A 265 16.57 2.46 -5.14
N ASP A 266 15.42 2.89 -4.61
CA ASP A 266 15.26 3.23 -3.19
C ASP A 266 14.57 2.12 -2.40
N ILE A 267 13.49 1.55 -2.95
CA ILE A 267 12.55 0.68 -2.23
C ILE A 267 12.50 -0.68 -2.93
N VAL A 268 13.55 -1.48 -2.76
CA VAL A 268 13.58 -2.85 -3.29
C VAL A 268 12.69 -3.74 -2.42
N LEU A 269 11.64 -4.31 -2.99
CA LEU A 269 10.68 -5.16 -2.28
C LEU A 269 10.81 -6.61 -2.78
N PRO A 270 11.53 -7.48 -2.06
CA PRO A 270 11.64 -8.89 -2.42
C PRO A 270 10.30 -9.62 -2.19
N PHE A 271 9.74 -10.16 -3.27
CA PHE A 271 8.56 -11.02 -3.23
C PHE A 271 8.91 -12.46 -3.62
N CYS A 272 8.36 -13.41 -2.87
CA CYS A 272 8.44 -14.83 -3.19
C CYS A 272 7.16 -15.54 -2.73
N ALA A 273 6.85 -16.68 -3.32
CA ALA A 273 5.78 -17.55 -2.87
C ALA A 273 6.32 -18.95 -2.61
N ASN A 274 5.71 -19.66 -1.66
CA ASN A 274 6.10 -21.02 -1.31
C ASN A 274 4.87 -21.92 -1.16
N GLY A 275 5.09 -23.22 -0.91
CA GLY A 275 4.02 -24.22 -0.85
C GLY A 275 2.94 -23.98 0.22
N LYS A 276 3.16 -23.06 1.17
CA LYS A 276 2.17 -22.66 2.18
C LYS A 276 1.21 -21.56 1.67
N THR A 277 1.55 -20.89 0.58
CA THR A 277 0.70 -19.88 -0.05
C THR A 277 -0.31 -20.54 -1.00
N MET A 278 -1.32 -19.77 -1.41
CA MET A 278 -2.24 -20.13 -2.49
C MET A 278 -1.67 -19.85 -3.89
N PHE A 279 -0.43 -19.39 -3.99
CA PHE A 279 0.25 -19.06 -5.24
C PHE A 279 1.22 -20.16 -5.65
N GLU A 280 1.58 -20.19 -6.94
CA GLU A 280 2.65 -21.04 -7.43
C GLU A 280 3.99 -20.63 -6.78
N PRO A 281 4.80 -21.60 -6.31
CA PRO A 281 6.07 -21.27 -5.69
C PRO A 281 7.03 -20.57 -6.68
N PHE A 282 7.62 -19.47 -6.24
CA PHE A 282 8.71 -18.80 -6.95
C PHE A 282 9.63 -18.12 -5.93
N ASP A 283 10.92 -18.06 -6.25
CA ASP A 283 11.92 -17.40 -5.41
C ASP A 283 12.23 -15.99 -5.92
N PHE A 284 12.59 -15.10 -5.00
CA PHE A 284 13.12 -13.79 -5.36
C PHE A 284 14.59 -13.90 -5.78
N ASP A 285 14.88 -13.68 -7.05
CA ASP A 285 16.26 -13.56 -7.55
C ASP A 285 16.66 -12.09 -7.66
N PHE A 286 17.45 -11.62 -6.68
CA PHE A 286 17.96 -10.24 -6.66
C PHE A 286 18.85 -9.92 -7.86
N LYS A 287 19.61 -10.89 -8.38
CA LYS A 287 20.46 -10.66 -9.56
C LYS A 287 19.59 -10.46 -10.80
N ALA A 288 18.59 -11.33 -11.00
CA ALA A 288 17.65 -11.18 -12.11
C ALA A 288 16.90 -9.84 -12.03
N PHE A 289 16.43 -9.47 -10.83
CA PHE A 289 15.82 -8.16 -10.57
C PHE A 289 16.77 -6.99 -10.90
N SER A 290 18.03 -7.07 -10.47
CA SER A 290 19.06 -6.06 -10.77
C SER A 290 19.34 -5.93 -12.28
N ASP A 291 19.38 -7.06 -12.99
CA ASP A 291 19.59 -7.07 -14.44
C ASP A 291 18.37 -6.50 -15.18
N GLN A 292 17.14 -6.77 -14.72
CA GLN A 292 15.92 -6.15 -15.24
C GLN A 292 15.94 -4.62 -15.03
N CYS A 293 16.25 -4.16 -13.81
CA CYS A 293 16.36 -2.73 -13.51
C CYS A 293 17.39 -2.02 -14.41
N PHE A 294 18.52 -2.69 -14.68
CA PHE A 294 19.54 -2.15 -15.56
C PHE A 294 19.04 -2.07 -17.00
N GLY A 295 18.31 -3.08 -17.49
CA GLY A 295 17.71 -3.08 -18.82
C GLY A 295 16.63 -2.02 -19.01
N GLU A 296 15.79 -1.79 -18.00
CA GLU A 296 14.64 -0.87 -18.10
C GLU A 296 14.99 0.59 -17.84
N TYR A 297 15.91 0.85 -16.90
CA TYR A 297 16.19 2.19 -16.37
C TYR A 297 17.68 2.56 -16.39
N GLY A 298 18.59 1.63 -16.71
CA GLY A 298 20.03 1.88 -16.67
C GLY A 298 20.60 2.02 -15.25
N VAL A 299 19.88 1.55 -14.23
CA VAL A 299 20.30 1.60 -12.81
C VAL A 299 20.39 0.20 -12.22
N ARG A 300 21.19 0.06 -11.16
CA ARG A 300 21.21 -1.16 -10.35
C ARG A 300 20.84 -0.81 -8.90
N PRO A 301 19.93 -1.57 -8.27
CA PRO A 301 19.52 -1.31 -6.89
C PRO A 301 20.67 -1.50 -5.89
N ASP A 302 20.79 -0.61 -4.90
CA ASP A 302 21.61 -0.85 -3.71
C ASP A 302 20.73 -1.46 -2.60
N PRO A 303 20.96 -2.73 -2.23
CA PRO A 303 20.13 -3.41 -1.24
C PRO A 303 20.24 -2.82 0.18
N ARG A 304 21.18 -1.89 0.43
CA ARG A 304 21.40 -1.29 1.74
C ARG A 304 20.76 0.08 1.89
N LYS A 305 20.28 0.70 0.81
CA LYS A 305 19.81 2.09 0.85
C LYS A 305 18.66 2.29 1.83
N ALA A 306 17.60 1.49 1.73
CA ALA A 306 16.48 1.52 2.66
C ALA A 306 16.88 1.09 4.08
N MET A 307 17.79 0.11 4.20
CA MET A 307 18.28 -0.38 5.50
C MET A 307 18.90 0.74 6.35
N MET A 308 19.63 1.68 5.72
CA MET A 308 20.24 2.81 6.44
C MET A 308 19.23 3.71 7.16
N LEU A 309 17.97 3.73 6.70
CA LEU A 309 16.92 4.54 7.32
C LEU A 309 16.22 3.80 8.45
N TRP A 310 15.88 2.53 8.23
CA TRP A 310 14.97 1.79 9.10
C TRP A 310 15.62 0.64 9.87
N GLU A 311 16.94 0.60 9.96
CA GLU A 311 17.60 -0.33 10.86
C GLU A 311 17.11 -0.16 12.31
N ASN A 312 17.12 -1.26 13.07
CA ASN A 312 16.57 -1.31 14.44
C ASN A 312 17.16 -0.24 15.36
N ARG A 313 18.44 0.14 15.19
CA ARG A 313 19.07 1.21 15.97
C ARG A 313 18.44 2.57 15.67
N SER A 314 18.28 2.91 14.40
CA SER A 314 17.63 4.15 13.95
C SER A 314 16.22 4.25 14.51
N LEU A 315 15.42 3.19 14.37
CA LEU A 315 14.05 3.17 14.87
C LEU A 315 13.97 3.32 16.39
N ARG A 316 14.83 2.64 17.15
CA ARG A 316 14.83 2.76 18.63
C ARG A 316 15.28 4.12 19.15
N SER A 317 16.06 4.85 18.37
CA SER A 317 16.46 6.23 18.68
C SER A 317 15.43 7.28 18.28
N ALA A 318 14.40 6.90 17.53
CA ALA A 318 13.34 7.80 17.11
C ALA A 318 12.42 8.17 18.29
N THR A 319 11.65 9.23 18.10
CA THR A 319 10.63 9.70 19.04
C THR A 319 9.39 10.12 18.27
N ASN A 320 8.24 10.07 18.93
CA ASN A 320 6.94 10.55 18.49
C ASN A 320 6.57 9.97 17.12
N LEU A 321 6.59 8.64 17.04
CA LEU A 321 6.29 7.91 15.81
C LEU A 321 5.31 6.78 16.12
N ILE A 322 4.21 6.75 15.39
CA ILE A 322 3.23 5.67 15.44
C ILE A 322 3.32 4.87 14.15
N PHE A 323 3.40 3.54 14.30
CA PHE A 323 3.18 2.59 13.22
C PHE A 323 1.83 1.89 13.44
N SER A 324 0.80 2.29 12.71
CA SER A 324 -0.50 1.60 12.72
C SER A 324 -0.53 0.54 11.63
N ASN A 325 -1.04 -0.66 11.93
CA ASN A 325 -1.14 -1.76 10.95
C ASN A 325 -2.45 -2.54 11.12
N GLY A 326 -3.18 -2.72 10.02
CA GLY A 326 -4.22 -3.71 9.93
C GLY A 326 -3.64 -5.12 9.79
N LEU A 327 -4.07 -6.10 10.60
CA LEU A 327 -3.52 -7.46 10.53
C LEU A 327 -4.10 -8.31 9.39
N ARG A 328 -5.06 -7.76 8.63
CA ARG A 328 -5.52 -8.30 7.33
C ARG A 328 -4.90 -7.59 6.14
N ASP A 329 -4.08 -6.58 6.37
CA ASP A 329 -3.29 -5.97 5.33
C ASP A 329 -2.07 -6.86 5.04
N PRO A 330 -1.90 -7.39 3.82
CA PRO A 330 -0.72 -8.18 3.49
C PRO A 330 0.60 -7.45 3.73
N TRP A 331 0.61 -6.12 3.62
CA TRP A 331 1.78 -5.28 3.92
C TRP A 331 2.18 -5.26 5.40
N SER A 332 1.28 -5.63 6.32
CA SER A 332 1.59 -5.73 7.75
C SER A 332 2.72 -6.72 8.06
N SER A 333 2.94 -7.70 7.17
CA SER A 333 4.06 -8.64 7.25
C SER A 333 5.44 -7.97 7.21
N GLY A 334 5.53 -6.77 6.65
CA GLY A 334 6.73 -5.93 6.67
C GLY A 334 6.57 -4.65 7.50
N GLY A 335 5.53 -4.55 8.33
CA GLY A 335 5.29 -3.42 9.22
C GLY A 335 6.01 -3.59 10.58
N VAL A 336 6.00 -2.52 11.37
CA VAL A 336 6.38 -2.57 12.79
C VAL A 336 5.13 -2.92 13.61
N LEU A 337 5.09 -4.13 14.18
CA LEU A 337 3.92 -4.66 14.88
C LEU A 337 4.02 -4.60 16.41
N ASP A 338 5.21 -4.32 16.94
CA ASP A 338 5.48 -4.18 18.37
C ASP A 338 6.14 -2.83 18.64
N SER A 339 5.76 -2.17 19.75
CA SER A 339 6.37 -0.91 20.16
C SER A 339 7.87 -1.09 20.43
N LEU A 340 8.68 -0.16 19.93
CA LEU A 340 10.15 -0.24 20.01
C LEU A 340 10.71 0.60 21.16
N SER A 341 9.92 1.54 21.68
CA SER A 341 10.15 2.38 22.87
C SER A 341 8.83 2.98 23.35
N ASP A 342 8.86 3.77 24.43
CA ASP A 342 7.70 4.54 24.93
C ASP A 342 7.22 5.66 23.98
N SER A 343 7.98 5.92 22.91
CA SER A 343 7.74 7.01 21.96
C SER A 343 7.65 6.52 20.50
N VAL A 344 7.97 5.24 20.26
CA VAL A 344 7.83 4.57 18.97
C VAL A 344 6.84 3.42 19.15
N ILE A 345 5.58 3.74 18.88
CA ILE A 345 4.41 2.95 19.27
C ILE A 345 3.89 2.17 18.08
N ALA A 346 3.61 0.87 18.26
CA ALA A 346 2.89 0.07 17.29
C ALA A 346 1.41 -0.07 17.69
N LEU A 347 0.50 0.20 16.75
CA LEU A 347 -0.94 0.08 16.93
C LEU A 347 -1.52 -0.91 15.92
N THR A 348 -1.86 -2.11 16.36
CA THR A 348 -2.40 -3.15 15.48
C THR A 348 -3.92 -3.23 15.52
N ILE A 349 -4.56 -3.38 14.35
CA ILE A 349 -6.01 -3.53 14.19
C ILE A 349 -6.28 -4.96 13.68
N SER A 350 -6.82 -5.84 14.52
CA SER A 350 -6.88 -7.29 14.24
C SER A 350 -7.63 -7.68 12.96
N HIS A 351 -8.66 -6.93 12.59
CA HIS A 351 -9.38 -7.10 11.32
C HIS A 351 -9.28 -5.86 10.44
N GLY A 352 -8.31 -4.99 10.71
CA GLY A 352 -8.08 -3.81 9.90
C GLY A 352 -7.38 -4.18 8.60
N CYS A 353 -7.72 -3.46 7.53
CA CYS A 353 -7.08 -3.60 6.23
C CYS A 353 -6.04 -2.50 6.00
N HIS A 354 -5.64 -2.25 4.75
CA HIS A 354 -4.58 -1.31 4.43
C HIS A 354 -4.91 0.11 4.89
N HIS A 355 -4.14 0.64 5.85
CA HIS A 355 -4.25 1.97 6.46
C HIS A 355 -5.70 2.43 6.73
N GLU A 356 -6.54 1.53 7.24
CA GLU A 356 -7.97 1.78 7.47
C GLU A 356 -8.22 2.87 8.53
N ASP A 357 -7.26 3.05 9.45
CA ASP A 357 -7.19 4.14 10.43
C ASP A 357 -7.24 5.52 9.78
N LEU A 358 -6.62 5.71 8.61
CA LEU A 358 -6.62 7.01 7.92
C LEU A 358 -7.93 7.30 7.16
N ARG A 359 -8.75 6.29 6.89
CA ARG A 359 -10.00 6.43 6.14
C ARG A 359 -11.03 7.28 6.89
N PRO A 360 -12.04 7.84 6.19
CA PRO A 360 -13.19 8.44 6.87
C PRO A 360 -13.88 7.43 7.80
N ALA A 361 -14.54 7.95 8.83
CA ALA A 361 -15.37 7.15 9.71
C ALA A 361 -16.53 6.49 8.94
N GLY A 362 -16.72 5.19 9.16
CA GLY A 362 -17.75 4.39 8.54
C GLY A 362 -18.72 3.78 9.56
N VAL A 363 -19.92 3.45 9.12
CA VAL A 363 -20.97 2.85 9.97
C VAL A 363 -20.60 1.44 10.44
N ASN A 364 -19.74 0.75 9.70
CA ASN A 364 -19.28 -0.60 10.01
C ASN A 364 -17.86 -0.62 10.62
N ASP A 365 -17.36 0.51 11.11
CA ASP A 365 -16.05 0.57 11.74
C ASP A 365 -16.02 -0.31 12.99
N THR A 366 -15.00 -1.17 13.09
CA THR A 366 -14.85 -2.03 14.26
C THR A 366 -14.46 -1.20 15.49
N GLN A 367 -14.85 -1.66 16.68
CA GLN A 367 -14.45 -0.97 17.92
C GLN A 367 -12.93 -0.89 18.07
N LYS A 368 -12.18 -1.87 17.55
CA LYS A 368 -10.71 -1.86 17.56
C LYS A 368 -10.15 -0.73 16.68
N LEU A 369 -10.70 -0.52 15.49
CA LEU A 369 -10.33 0.59 14.60
C LEU A 369 -10.62 1.94 15.27
N ILE A 370 -11.81 2.11 15.85
CA ILE A 370 -12.20 3.33 16.59
C ILE A 370 -11.23 3.59 17.75
N ASN A 371 -10.85 2.56 18.50
CA ASN A 371 -9.91 2.68 19.62
C ASN A 371 -8.49 3.05 19.16
N VAL A 372 -8.03 2.56 18.00
CA VAL A 372 -6.73 2.94 17.43
C VAL A 372 -6.73 4.40 17.00
N ARG A 373 -7.76 4.84 16.27
CA ARG A 373 -7.95 6.27 15.91
C ARG A 373 -7.99 7.18 17.13
N ASN A 374 -8.63 6.74 18.22
CA ASN A 374 -8.64 7.51 19.47
C ASN A 374 -7.27 7.59 20.13
N GLN A 375 -6.48 6.52 20.12
CA GLN A 375 -5.10 6.53 20.62
C GLN A 375 -4.20 7.44 19.77
N GLU A 376 -4.30 7.38 18.45
CA GLU A 376 -3.58 8.29 17.54
C GLU A 376 -3.87 9.75 17.89
N LYS A 377 -5.14 10.12 18.09
CA LYS A 377 -5.53 11.47 18.52
C LYS A 377 -4.95 11.85 19.88
N GLN A 378 -4.88 10.92 20.84
CA GLN A 378 -4.30 11.18 22.15
C GLN A 378 -2.80 11.47 22.05
N TYR A 379 -2.05 10.67 21.29
CA TYR A 379 -0.63 10.92 21.06
C TYR A 379 -0.38 12.22 20.29
N MET A 380 -1.17 12.53 19.26
CA MET A 380 -1.08 13.81 18.55
C MET A 380 -1.32 14.98 19.49
N LYS A 381 -2.35 14.91 20.33
CA LYS A 381 -2.63 15.93 21.35
C LYS A 381 -1.41 16.12 22.26
N GLN A 382 -0.87 15.03 22.81
CA GLN A 382 0.31 15.08 23.67
C GLN A 382 1.52 15.74 22.97
N TRP A 383 1.86 15.32 21.75
CA TRP A 383 3.03 15.87 21.03
C TRP A 383 2.88 17.37 20.77
N ILE A 384 1.67 17.82 20.48
CA ILE A 384 1.37 19.23 20.23
C ILE A 384 1.43 20.03 21.56
N GLU A 385 0.88 19.51 22.66
CA GLU A 385 0.97 20.14 23.98
C GLU A 385 2.43 20.31 24.41
N GLU A 386 3.23 19.25 24.29
CA GLU A 386 4.66 19.27 24.63
C GLU A 386 5.44 20.31 23.82
N HIS A 387 5.10 20.49 22.53
CA HIS A 387 5.71 21.52 21.68
C HIS A 387 5.43 22.93 22.20
N TYR A 388 4.17 23.23 22.53
CA TYR A 388 3.78 24.54 23.05
C TYR A 388 4.34 24.83 24.44
N ILE A 389 4.39 23.81 25.31
CA ILE A 389 5.07 23.88 26.61
C ILE A 389 6.55 24.24 26.42
N LYS A 390 7.26 23.57 25.51
CA LYS A 390 8.69 23.83 25.23
C LYS A 390 8.94 25.24 24.69
N LEU A 391 8.01 25.78 23.92
CA LEU A 391 8.09 27.16 23.40
C LEU A 391 7.66 28.23 24.41
N ASN A 392 7.15 27.83 25.59
CA ASN A 392 6.49 28.73 26.54
C ASN A 392 5.43 29.62 25.84
N TYR A 393 4.70 29.03 24.90
CA TYR A 393 3.71 29.70 24.07
C TYR A 393 2.46 28.84 24.01
N PHE A 394 1.42 29.27 24.70
CA PHE A 394 0.10 28.64 24.62
C PHE A 394 -0.82 29.55 23.82
N PRO A 395 -1.35 29.09 22.67
CA PRO A 395 -2.41 29.81 21.99
C PRO A 395 -3.58 30.01 22.97
N ASN A 396 -4.14 31.22 23.05
CA ASN A 396 -5.29 31.48 23.91
C ASN A 396 -6.43 30.48 23.57
N GLU A 397 -6.99 29.83 24.59
CA GLU A 397 -8.08 28.83 24.50
C GLU A 397 -7.74 27.51 23.78
N TRP A 398 -6.63 26.85 24.11
CA TRP A 398 -6.24 25.60 23.46
C TRP A 398 -6.89 24.35 24.09
N LEU A 399 -7.70 23.63 23.30
CA LEU A 399 -8.35 22.33 23.59
C LEU A 399 -9.21 22.22 24.87
N ASN A 400 -9.96 23.27 25.24
CA ASN A 400 -11.11 23.13 26.14
C ASN A 400 -12.27 22.36 25.48
#